data_AF-A0A0H1BP55-F1
#
_entry.id   AF-A0A0H1BP55-F1
#
_cell.length_a   1.000
_cell.length_b   1.000
_cell.length_c   1.000
_cell.angle_alpha   90.00
_cell.angle_beta   90.00
_cell.angle_gamma   90.00
#
_symmetry.space_group_name_H-M   'P 1'
#
loop_
_entity.id
_entity.type
_entity.pdbx_description
1 polymer ?
#
loop_
_entity_poly.entity_id
_entity_poly.type
_entity_poly.pdbx_seq_one_letter_code
_entity_poly.pdbx_strand_id
1 'polypeptide(L)'
;MSTKLPGWETCLSFMLGASIALLIASVPRENLPFKRQTQAQAPQTEAHATPKSEEFESEIERGDDDDDGDARAAMTALNESAIAQFQRTIQKTVPWADLSPNFIKRGLKYPSDRRKLEQARSLKSQACRGSRTQKPRRVEHDFSIPLEEPKIIRILAPEVNMLLQEHCDQGSIPSGTAICSALSSAVKNGKTLWSHFGRAVIQLDERIVVKIGDDISPTDADTTAHIFKHSSDIPAPRPLGIMAIGKKMYMFMTLVQGDPLDKVWPSLSDDEKISIRDQLDVILKKLRGLPLPSQYLGGGDPPQCIDCRMFKRESSTHLENEAQFNAFLLSGNRREGREPYVDFVRPMLREGNRIVMTHGDLHPRNIMVIKDQEGIQVTGLIDWEYSGAYPEYWEFVKSLNTMFPVRAGDWCFFLPQKGMGAYFAEFAIDRFLEHCVT
;
A
#
# COMPACT_ATOMS: atom_id res chain seq x y z
N MET A 1 2.93 49.95 25.75
CA MET A 1 2.21 48.67 25.88
C MET A 1 2.75 47.73 24.83
N SER A 2 3.63 46.83 25.26
CA SER A 2 4.12 45.71 24.47
C SER A 2 3.14 44.56 24.68
N THR A 3 2.25 44.33 23.73
CA THR A 3 1.45 43.11 23.68
C THR A 3 2.25 42.09 22.89
N LYS A 4 3.04 41.29 23.61
CA LYS A 4 3.56 40.01 23.12
C LYS A 4 2.36 39.11 22.81
N LEU A 5 2.12 38.82 21.53
CA LEU A 5 1.32 37.68 21.12
C LEU A 5 2.17 36.40 21.28
N PRO A 6 1.56 35.25 21.61
CA PRO A 6 2.28 34.05 22.01
C PRO A 6 3.09 33.50 20.84
N GLY A 7 4.34 33.11 21.11
CA GLY A 7 5.18 32.42 20.16
C GLY A 7 4.51 31.13 19.71
N TRP A 8 4.44 30.94 18.39
CA TRP A 8 4.12 29.64 17.82
C TRP A 8 5.37 28.77 17.95
N GLU A 9 5.35 27.80 18.86
CA GLU A 9 6.23 26.65 18.76
C GLU A 9 5.78 25.82 17.55
N THR A 10 6.59 25.83 16.50
CA THR A 10 6.44 24.91 15.38
C THR A 10 7.26 23.65 15.69
N CYS A 11 6.60 22.63 16.24
CA CYS A 11 7.15 21.28 16.24
C CYS A 11 7.11 20.76 14.80
N LEU A 12 8.27 20.77 14.11
CA LEU A 12 8.44 20.11 12.83
C LEU A 12 8.71 18.62 13.07
N SER A 13 7.68 17.78 12.99
CA SER A 13 7.86 16.33 12.89
C SER A 13 8.10 15.94 11.43
N PHE A 14 9.29 15.43 11.14
CA PHE A 14 9.63 14.87 9.83
C PHE A 14 9.09 13.43 9.75
N MET A 15 8.04 13.21 8.95
CA MET A 15 7.63 11.88 8.50
C MET A 15 8.09 11.69 7.05
N LEU A 16 9.05 10.77 6.86
CA LEU A 16 9.48 10.33 5.54
C LEU A 16 8.47 9.30 5.02
N GLY A 17 7.66 9.72 4.03
CA GLY A 17 6.84 8.83 3.20
C GLY A 17 5.33 9.06 3.33
N ALA A 18 4.78 9.80 2.35
CA ALA A 18 3.36 10.03 2.04
C ALA A 18 2.48 10.80 3.06
N SER A 19 1.92 11.92 2.55
CA SER A 19 0.80 12.73 3.06
C SER A 19 1.14 14.01 3.84
N ILE A 20 0.70 15.15 3.29
CA ILE A 20 0.36 16.36 4.05
C ILE A 20 -1.17 16.47 3.98
N ALA A 21 -1.85 16.31 5.10
CA ALA A 21 -3.24 16.73 5.28
C ALA A 21 -3.23 18.10 5.97
N LEU A 22 -3.88 19.10 5.36
CA LEU A 22 -4.12 20.41 5.96
C LEU A 22 -5.60 20.45 6.34
N LEU A 23 -5.90 20.15 7.60
CA LEU A 23 -7.24 20.23 8.17
C LEU A 23 -7.49 21.69 8.57
N ILE A 24 -8.21 22.45 7.74
CA ILE A 24 -8.72 23.77 8.11
C ILE A 24 -10.15 23.56 8.61
N ALA A 25 -10.33 23.52 9.93
CA ALA A 25 -11.65 23.60 10.55
C ALA A 25 -12.11 25.07 10.52
N SER A 26 -13.01 25.42 9.60
CA SER A 26 -13.76 26.67 9.64
C SER A 26 -15.05 26.47 10.42
N VAL A 27 -15.12 27.02 11.64
CA VAL A 27 -16.40 27.16 12.37
C VAL A 27 -17.20 28.29 11.72
N PRO A 28 -18.46 28.06 11.27
CA PRO A 28 -19.31 29.14 10.77
C PRO A 28 -19.73 30.05 11.92
N ARG A 29 -19.51 31.36 11.75
CA ARG A 29 -20.00 32.40 12.66
C ARG A 29 -21.40 32.78 12.20
N GLU A 30 -22.44 32.33 12.91
CA GLU A 30 -23.78 32.92 12.77
C GLU A 30 -23.83 34.29 13.46
N ASN A 31 -24.47 35.23 12.78
CA ASN A 31 -24.74 36.59 13.20
C ASN A 31 -25.72 36.63 14.39
N LEU A 32 -25.53 37.58 15.32
CA LEU A 32 -26.59 38.48 15.83
C LEU A 32 -25.96 39.59 16.74
N PRO A 33 -26.64 40.75 16.93
CA PRO A 33 -26.00 42.05 17.07
C PRO A 33 -26.04 42.69 18.48
N PHE A 34 -25.13 43.66 18.67
CA PHE A 34 -25.22 44.90 19.48
C PHE A 34 -25.79 44.87 20.92
N LYS A 35 -24.95 45.14 21.94
CA LYS A 35 -24.98 46.37 22.77
C LYS A 35 -23.97 46.38 23.96
N ARG A 36 -23.32 47.54 24.09
CA ARG A 36 -22.85 48.28 25.28
C ARG A 36 -21.74 47.73 26.20
N GLN A 37 -20.65 48.53 26.25
CA GLN A 37 -19.92 49.08 27.42
C GLN A 37 -20.28 48.47 28.79
N THR A 38 -19.35 48.16 29.70
CA THR A 38 -18.52 49.15 30.42
C THR A 38 -17.38 48.46 31.21
N GLN A 39 -16.22 49.13 31.25
CA GLN A 39 -15.25 49.30 32.34
C GLN A 39 -14.94 48.19 33.38
N ALA A 40 -13.62 47.98 33.53
CA ALA A 40 -12.82 48.16 34.75
C ALA A 40 -12.13 46.93 35.38
N GLN A 41 -10.82 47.15 35.58
CA GLN A 41 -9.96 46.73 36.70
C GLN A 41 -9.34 45.31 36.72
N ALA A 42 -8.03 45.28 36.43
CA ALA A 42 -7.04 44.48 37.16
C ALA A 42 -6.68 45.21 38.47
N PRO A 43 -6.08 44.59 39.53
CA PRO A 43 -4.69 44.12 39.46
C PRO A 43 -4.29 42.91 40.35
N GLN A 44 -3.14 42.29 39.99
CA GLN A 44 -1.99 41.76 40.78
C GLN A 44 -2.28 40.84 42.00
N THR A 45 -1.53 39.74 42.23
CA THR A 45 -0.13 39.70 42.70
C THR A 45 0.53 38.30 42.58
N GLU A 46 1.88 38.30 42.43
CA GLU A 46 2.92 37.40 43.00
C GLU A 46 2.90 35.87 42.73
N ALA A 47 3.97 35.09 42.86
CA ALA A 47 5.43 35.15 42.65
C ALA A 47 5.95 33.71 42.88
N HIS A 48 7.22 33.41 42.56
CA HIS A 48 7.97 32.14 42.79
C HIS A 48 7.75 31.00 41.78
N ALA A 49 8.74 30.19 41.38
CA ALA A 49 10.20 30.17 41.54
C ALA A 49 10.75 29.16 40.51
N THR A 50 11.95 29.40 39.99
CA THR A 50 12.71 28.46 39.17
C THR A 50 13.37 27.39 40.05
N PRO A 51 13.51 26.15 39.55
CA PRO A 51 14.79 25.45 39.75
C PRO A 51 15.34 24.74 38.51
N LYS A 52 16.61 25.04 38.26
CA LYS A 52 17.78 24.20 37.89
C LYS A 52 17.58 22.95 37.02
N SER A 53 18.35 22.96 35.93
CA SER A 53 18.74 21.88 35.04
C SER A 53 19.63 20.84 35.72
N GLU A 54 19.28 19.56 35.58
CA GLU A 54 20.19 18.43 35.77
C GLU A 54 20.57 17.89 34.38
N GLU A 55 21.86 17.92 34.09
CA GLU A 55 22.49 17.26 32.94
C GLU A 55 22.57 15.76 33.22
N PHE A 56 22.05 14.94 32.30
CA PHE A 56 22.37 13.52 32.21
C PHE A 56 23.18 13.29 30.95
N GLU A 57 24.50 13.12 31.13
CA GLU A 57 25.39 12.57 30.11
C GLU A 57 25.01 11.10 29.87
N SER A 58 24.90 10.71 28.59
CA SER A 58 24.85 9.30 28.20
C SER A 58 26.09 8.98 27.38
N GLU A 59 26.86 8.04 27.90
CA GLU A 59 28.04 7.46 27.27
C GLU A 59 27.67 6.83 25.92
N ILE A 60 28.24 7.34 24.84
CA ILE A 60 28.21 6.69 23.53
C ILE A 60 29.51 5.90 23.39
N GLU A 61 29.39 4.58 23.47
CA GLU A 61 30.39 3.64 23.00
C GLU A 61 30.69 3.92 21.52
N ARG A 62 31.93 4.32 21.26
CA ARG A 62 32.50 4.43 19.90
C ARG A 62 32.89 3.05 19.42
N GLY A 63 32.28 2.61 18.31
CA GLY A 63 32.67 1.42 17.57
C GLY A 63 32.39 1.62 16.07
N ASP A 64 33.46 1.94 15.34
CA ASP A 64 33.72 1.88 13.90
C ASP A 64 32.56 1.59 12.92
N ASP A 65 32.13 2.62 12.20
CA ASP A 65 31.64 2.59 10.80
C ASP A 65 31.60 4.06 10.29
N ASP A 66 32.76 4.65 10.00
CA ASP A 66 32.89 6.05 9.53
C ASP A 66 32.08 6.36 8.23
N ASP A 67 31.70 5.33 7.46
CA ASP A 67 30.97 5.48 6.18
C ASP A 67 29.45 5.73 6.38
N ASP A 68 28.83 5.27 7.48
CA ASP A 68 27.41 5.60 7.77
C ASP A 68 27.28 7.03 8.35
N GLY A 69 28.36 7.53 9.00
CA GLY A 69 28.46 8.89 9.50
C GLY A 69 28.42 9.93 8.38
N ASP A 70 29.24 9.73 7.34
CA ASP A 70 29.32 10.63 6.18
C ASP A 70 28.02 10.66 5.37
N ALA A 71 27.39 9.50 5.16
CA ALA A 71 26.12 9.42 4.44
C ALA A 71 24.97 10.08 5.21
N ARG A 72 24.92 9.88 6.54
CA ARG A 72 23.94 10.54 7.40
C ARG A 72 24.18 12.04 7.43
N ALA A 73 25.44 12.49 7.50
CA ALA A 73 25.80 13.90 7.45
C ALA A 73 25.40 14.56 6.11
N ALA A 74 25.64 13.90 4.99
CA ALA A 74 25.24 14.41 3.67
C ALA A 74 23.70 14.52 3.52
N MET A 75 22.97 13.54 4.06
CA MET A 75 21.50 13.58 4.05
C MET A 75 20.96 14.68 4.98
N THR A 76 21.55 14.84 6.17
CA THR A 76 21.25 15.93 7.09
C THR A 76 21.51 17.29 6.44
N ALA A 77 22.66 17.47 5.79
CA ALA A 77 23.00 18.70 5.08
C ALA A 77 22.02 19.01 3.93
N LEU A 78 21.55 17.99 3.18
CA LEU A 78 20.51 18.17 2.16
C LEU A 78 19.19 18.64 2.79
N ASN A 79 18.78 18.04 3.91
CA ASN A 79 17.57 18.43 4.62
C ASN A 79 17.65 19.87 5.13
N GLU A 80 18.73 20.20 5.84
CA GLU A 80 18.96 21.54 6.38
C GLU A 80 19.03 22.59 5.27
N SER A 81 19.74 22.30 4.19
CA SER A 81 19.81 23.19 3.02
C SER A 81 18.45 23.42 2.38
N ALA A 82 17.65 22.36 2.23
CA ALA A 82 16.30 22.44 1.70
C ALA A 82 15.41 23.30 2.62
N ILE A 83 15.41 23.06 3.92
CA ILE A 83 14.65 23.82 4.93
C ILE A 83 15.05 25.29 4.90
N ALA A 84 16.35 25.58 5.00
CA ALA A 84 16.88 26.95 5.04
C ALA A 84 16.57 27.71 3.74
N GLN A 85 16.64 27.05 2.59
CA GLN A 85 16.23 27.66 1.34
C GLN A 85 14.72 27.92 1.32
N PHE A 86 13.90 27.05 1.91
CA PHE A 86 12.43 27.20 1.89
C PHE A 86 12.00 28.36 2.77
N GLN A 87 12.54 28.42 3.98
CA GLN A 87 12.34 29.52 4.91
C GLN A 87 12.76 30.86 4.28
N ARG A 88 13.92 30.91 3.60
CA ARG A 88 14.35 32.11 2.86
C ARG A 88 13.37 32.52 1.75
N THR A 89 12.79 31.54 1.04
CA THR A 89 11.78 31.83 0.03
C THR A 89 10.51 32.39 0.66
N ILE A 90 10.00 31.78 1.73
CA ILE A 90 8.80 32.24 2.44
C ILE A 90 9.01 33.65 3.02
N GLN A 91 10.14 33.90 3.69
CA GLN A 91 10.45 35.20 4.30
C GLN A 91 10.53 36.34 3.28
N LYS A 92 10.87 36.05 2.03
CA LYS A 92 10.90 37.03 0.93
C LYS A 92 9.57 37.17 0.20
N THR A 93 8.59 36.34 0.56
CA THR A 93 7.29 36.30 -0.08
C THR A 93 6.28 37.06 0.78
N VAL A 94 5.38 37.81 0.15
CA VAL A 94 4.30 38.51 0.86
C VAL A 94 3.33 37.50 1.48
N PRO A 95 2.71 37.78 2.65
CA PRO A 95 1.91 36.80 3.40
C PRO A 95 0.71 36.19 2.66
N TRP A 96 0.24 36.84 1.58
CA TRP A 96 -0.91 36.42 0.79
C TRP A 96 -0.53 35.70 -0.52
N ALA A 97 0.75 35.55 -0.84
CA ALA A 97 1.13 34.95 -2.12
C ALA A 97 0.86 33.45 -2.17
N ASP A 98 0.51 32.95 -3.35
CA ASP A 98 0.42 31.53 -3.61
C ASP A 98 1.82 30.88 -3.55
N LEU A 99 1.98 29.94 -2.61
CA LEU A 99 3.22 29.21 -2.41
C LEU A 99 3.28 27.91 -3.23
N SER A 100 2.19 27.52 -3.91
CA SER A 100 2.11 26.27 -4.70
C SER A 100 3.27 26.08 -5.69
N PRO A 101 3.71 27.10 -6.45
CA PRO A 101 4.85 26.96 -7.35
C PRO A 101 6.17 26.62 -6.62
N ASN A 102 6.35 27.13 -5.40
CA ASN A 102 7.53 26.86 -4.57
C ASN A 102 7.51 25.43 -4.04
N PHE A 103 6.34 24.92 -3.65
CA PHE A 103 6.17 23.53 -3.23
C PHE A 103 6.38 22.56 -4.39
N ILE A 104 5.81 22.84 -5.58
CA ILE A 104 5.97 22.00 -6.77
C ILE A 104 7.45 21.92 -7.17
N LYS A 105 8.13 23.07 -7.28
CA LYS A 105 9.56 23.12 -7.63
C LYS A 105 10.43 22.31 -6.67
N ARG A 106 10.09 22.32 -5.38
CA ARG A 106 10.81 21.56 -4.34
C ARG A 106 10.46 20.08 -4.35
N GLY A 107 9.18 19.75 -4.52
CA GLY A 107 8.71 18.38 -4.66
C GLY A 107 9.35 17.65 -5.85
N LEU A 108 9.71 18.39 -6.90
CA LEU A 108 10.47 17.85 -8.03
C LEU A 108 11.97 17.72 -7.74
N LYS A 109 12.58 18.76 -7.13
CA LYS A 109 14.04 18.84 -6.96
C LYS A 109 14.57 17.98 -5.81
N TYR A 110 13.93 18.01 -4.64
CA TYR A 110 14.43 17.37 -3.43
C TYR A 110 14.55 15.83 -3.59
N PRO A 111 13.57 15.10 -4.15
CA PRO A 111 13.73 13.66 -4.39
C PRO A 111 14.86 13.33 -5.38
N SER A 112 15.11 14.18 -6.37
CA SER A 112 16.23 14.01 -7.30
C SER A 112 17.58 14.13 -6.59
N ASP A 113 17.76 15.18 -5.79
CA ASP A 113 19.02 15.42 -5.08
C ASP A 113 19.26 14.34 -4.01
N ARG A 114 18.19 13.88 -3.34
CA ARG A 114 18.22 12.75 -2.40
C ARG A 114 18.66 11.45 -3.08
N ARG A 115 18.09 11.12 -4.25
CA ARG A 115 18.47 9.92 -5.01
C ARG A 115 19.94 9.92 -5.43
N LYS A 116 20.51 11.08 -5.79
CA LYS A 116 21.94 11.18 -6.12
C LYS A 116 22.83 10.83 -4.94
N LEU A 117 22.46 11.26 -3.73
CA LEU A 117 23.19 10.89 -2.50
C LEU A 117 23.04 9.40 -2.17
N GLU A 118 21.84 8.84 -2.33
CA GLU A 118 21.58 7.41 -2.12
C GLU A 118 22.33 6.53 -3.13
N GLN A 119 22.45 6.96 -4.40
CA GLN A 119 23.22 6.27 -5.44
C GLN A 119 24.73 6.36 -5.18
N ALA A 120 25.24 7.52 -4.75
CA ALA A 120 26.65 7.67 -4.37
C ALA A 120 27.03 6.75 -3.20
N ARG A 121 26.12 6.57 -2.22
CA ARG A 121 26.27 5.58 -1.14
C ARG A 121 26.26 4.16 -1.67
N SER A 122 25.31 3.81 -2.54
CA SER A 122 25.21 2.46 -3.11
C SER A 122 26.52 2.04 -3.81
N LEU A 123 27.08 2.94 -4.63
CA LEU A 123 28.34 2.74 -5.34
C LEU A 123 29.55 2.59 -4.39
N LYS A 124 29.63 3.39 -3.32
CA LYS A 124 30.66 3.24 -2.27
C LYS A 124 30.50 1.93 -1.50
N SER A 125 29.28 1.55 -1.14
CA SER A 125 29.00 0.31 -0.39
C SER A 125 29.31 -0.95 -1.17
N GLN A 126 29.23 -0.91 -2.51
CA GLN A 126 29.62 -2.03 -3.39
C GLN A 126 31.14 -2.25 -3.42
N ALA A 127 31.95 -1.23 -3.15
CA ALA A 127 33.40 -1.36 -3.04
C ALA A 127 33.87 -2.03 -1.74
N CYS A 128 33.03 -2.11 -0.71
CA CYS A 128 33.40 -2.58 0.64
C CYS A 128 32.77 -3.92 1.06
N ARG A 129 32.14 -4.69 0.16
CA ARG A 129 31.46 -5.94 0.53
C ARG A 129 32.41 -7.13 0.75
N GLY A 130 33.09 -7.12 1.90
CA GLY A 130 33.44 -8.33 2.63
C GLY A 130 32.46 -8.53 3.79
N SER A 131 31.59 -9.54 3.68
CA SER A 131 30.81 -10.19 4.76
C SER A 131 30.28 -9.33 5.93
N ARG A 132 28.97 -9.01 5.93
CA ARG A 132 28.24 -8.80 7.19
C ARG A 132 26.76 -9.15 7.07
N THR A 133 26.32 -10.12 7.88
CA THR A 133 24.93 -10.57 8.06
C THR A 133 24.09 -9.51 8.78
N GLN A 134 22.91 -9.17 8.23
CA GLN A 134 21.95 -8.26 8.85
C GLN A 134 21.17 -8.96 10.00
N LYS A 135 21.06 -8.28 11.15
CA LYS A 135 20.18 -8.70 12.27
C LYS A 135 18.72 -8.27 12.01
N PRO A 136 17.71 -9.09 12.39
CA PRO A 136 16.30 -8.77 12.18
C PRO A 136 15.78 -7.74 13.20
N ARG A 137 14.93 -6.82 12.72
CA ARG A 137 14.14 -5.86 13.52
C ARG A 137 12.94 -6.61 14.14
N ARG A 138 12.74 -6.52 15.46
CA ARG A 138 11.60 -7.15 16.18
C ARG A 138 10.26 -6.45 15.85
N VAL A 139 9.25 -7.23 15.48
CA VAL A 139 7.90 -6.83 15.02
C VAL A 139 6.83 -7.13 16.10
N GLU A 140 7.15 -7.00 17.38
CA GLU A 140 6.33 -7.60 18.45
C GLU A 140 5.07 -6.81 18.85
N HIS A 141 4.89 -5.54 18.43
CA HIS A 141 3.82 -4.69 18.99
C HIS A 141 2.61 -4.38 18.07
N ASP A 142 2.70 -4.54 16.74
CA ASP A 142 1.64 -4.06 15.83
C ASP A 142 0.52 -5.09 15.53
N PHE A 143 0.66 -6.35 15.96
CA PHE A 143 -0.28 -7.43 15.63
C PHE A 143 -0.88 -8.12 16.86
N SER A 144 -1.04 -7.40 17.97
CA SER A 144 -1.76 -7.92 19.13
C SER A 144 -3.20 -8.27 18.77
N ILE A 145 -3.62 -9.48 19.13
CA ILE A 145 -4.97 -9.97 18.86
C ILE A 145 -5.90 -9.49 19.98
N PRO A 146 -6.98 -8.76 19.65
CA PRO A 146 -7.94 -8.32 20.66
C PRO A 146 -8.61 -9.51 21.35
N LEU A 147 -8.91 -9.39 22.65
CA LEU A 147 -9.71 -10.36 23.39
C LEU A 147 -11.20 -10.02 23.24
N GLU A 148 -11.67 -10.02 22.00
CA GLU A 148 -13.08 -9.80 21.64
C GLU A 148 -13.70 -11.08 21.07
N GLU A 149 -15.02 -11.13 20.96
CA GLU A 149 -15.71 -12.28 20.40
C GLU A 149 -15.39 -12.42 18.89
N PRO A 150 -14.87 -13.57 18.43
CA PRO A 150 -14.57 -13.78 17.03
C PRO A 150 -15.85 -13.93 16.20
N LYS A 151 -15.94 -13.16 15.11
CA LYS A 151 -17.00 -13.27 14.12
C LYS A 151 -16.50 -14.00 12.88
N ILE A 152 -17.07 -15.18 12.59
CA ILE A 152 -16.75 -15.92 11.37
C ILE A 152 -17.46 -15.26 10.17
N ILE A 153 -16.67 -14.73 9.24
CA ILE A 153 -17.14 -14.05 8.02
C ILE A 153 -17.25 -15.05 6.85
N ARG A 154 -16.30 -15.98 6.77
CA ARG A 154 -16.31 -17.15 5.88
C ARG A 154 -15.89 -18.37 6.70
N ILE A 155 -16.56 -19.50 6.48
CA ILE A 155 -16.34 -20.73 7.25
C ILE A 155 -14.86 -21.11 7.23
N LEU A 156 -14.30 -21.42 8.41
CA LEU A 156 -12.93 -21.87 8.56
C LEU A 156 -12.80 -23.32 8.12
N ALA A 157 -11.82 -23.59 7.25
CA ALA A 157 -11.51 -24.93 6.78
C ALA A 157 -11.03 -25.83 7.94
N PRO A 158 -11.23 -27.15 7.86
CA PRO A 158 -10.81 -28.09 8.92
C PRO A 158 -9.34 -27.93 9.33
N GLU A 159 -8.46 -27.65 8.39
CA GLU A 159 -7.02 -27.47 8.62
C GLU A 159 -6.72 -26.24 9.50
N VAL A 160 -7.49 -25.16 9.36
CA VAL A 160 -7.37 -23.99 10.24
C VAL A 160 -7.88 -24.31 11.64
N ASN A 161 -8.98 -25.06 11.75
CA ASN A 161 -9.50 -25.49 13.06
C ASN A 161 -8.51 -26.40 13.79
N MET A 162 -7.86 -27.33 13.08
CA MET A 162 -6.80 -28.18 13.64
C MET A 162 -5.60 -27.35 14.10
N LEU A 163 -5.13 -26.41 13.26
CA LEU A 163 -4.03 -25.52 13.63
C LEU A 163 -4.35 -24.70 14.90
N LEU A 164 -5.57 -24.18 15.03
CA LEU A 164 -6.00 -23.45 16.22
C LEU A 164 -6.13 -24.36 17.45
N GLN A 165 -6.57 -25.61 17.27
CA GLN A 165 -6.64 -26.59 18.34
C GLN A 165 -5.25 -26.97 18.89
N GLU A 166 -4.24 -27.11 18.02
CA GLU A 166 -2.84 -27.36 18.44
C GLU A 166 -2.26 -26.22 19.29
N HIS A 167 -2.73 -25.00 19.06
CA HIS A 167 -2.34 -23.81 19.81
C HIS A 167 -3.26 -23.52 21.01
N CYS A 168 -4.20 -24.42 21.32
CA CYS A 168 -5.09 -24.31 22.47
C CYS A 168 -4.66 -25.28 23.58
N ASP A 169 -4.50 -24.77 24.80
CA ASP A 169 -4.09 -25.57 25.97
C ASP A 169 -5.06 -26.72 26.32
N GLN A 170 -6.28 -26.72 25.77
CA GLN A 170 -7.35 -27.67 26.11
C GLN A 170 -7.53 -28.82 25.11
N GLY A 171 -6.72 -28.89 24.03
CA GLY A 171 -6.74 -30.01 23.08
C GLY A 171 -8.08 -30.24 22.37
N SER A 172 -8.99 -29.27 22.37
CA SER A 172 -10.29 -29.27 21.67
C SER A 172 -10.39 -28.03 20.77
N ILE A 173 -11.25 -28.07 19.75
CA ILE A 173 -11.43 -26.91 18.85
C ILE A 173 -11.86 -25.70 19.69
N PRO A 174 -11.07 -24.62 19.71
CA PRO A 174 -11.37 -23.48 20.56
C PRO A 174 -12.68 -22.81 20.11
N SER A 175 -13.44 -22.27 21.05
CA SER A 175 -14.67 -21.51 20.80
C SER A 175 -14.65 -20.18 21.58
N GLY A 176 -15.36 -19.18 21.07
CA GLY A 176 -15.40 -17.85 21.69
C GLY A 176 -14.00 -17.25 21.87
N THR A 177 -13.72 -16.72 23.06
CA THR A 177 -12.44 -16.06 23.37
C THR A 177 -11.23 -17.01 23.38
N ALA A 178 -11.43 -18.33 23.48
CA ALA A 178 -10.33 -19.29 23.37
C ALA A 178 -9.69 -19.28 21.97
N ILE A 179 -10.45 -18.93 20.92
CA ILE A 179 -9.93 -18.78 19.56
C ILE A 179 -8.92 -17.64 19.51
N CYS A 180 -9.17 -16.55 20.24
CA CYS A 180 -8.29 -15.38 20.27
C CYS A 180 -6.94 -15.73 20.90
N SER A 181 -6.93 -16.50 21.99
CA SER A 181 -5.70 -16.99 22.61
C SER A 181 -4.93 -17.95 21.70
N ALA A 182 -5.61 -18.91 21.09
CA ALA A 182 -5.00 -19.87 20.17
C ALA A 182 -4.40 -19.17 18.95
N LEU A 183 -5.14 -18.26 18.32
CA LEU A 183 -4.66 -17.48 17.19
C LEU A 183 -3.48 -16.58 17.60
N SER A 184 -3.50 -16.02 18.81
CA SER A 184 -2.40 -15.18 19.33
C SER A 184 -1.13 -15.99 19.49
N SER A 185 -1.26 -17.22 19.99
CA SER A 185 -0.16 -18.19 20.08
C SER A 185 0.38 -18.55 18.69
N ALA A 186 -0.51 -18.93 17.76
CA ALA A 186 -0.14 -19.27 16.39
C ALA A 186 0.57 -18.11 15.65
N VAL A 187 0.05 -16.90 15.76
CA VAL A 187 0.65 -15.69 15.15
C VAL A 187 2.01 -15.37 15.75
N LYS A 188 2.19 -15.53 17.07
CA LYS A 188 3.49 -15.31 17.74
C LYS A 188 4.54 -16.34 17.33
N ASN A 189 4.14 -17.58 17.12
CA ASN A 189 5.03 -18.66 16.70
C ASN A 189 5.29 -18.67 15.18
N GLY A 190 4.43 -17.99 14.41
CA GLY A 190 4.49 -17.92 12.97
C GLY A 190 5.66 -17.09 12.43
N LYS A 191 5.99 -17.33 11.16
CA LYS A 191 7.02 -16.56 10.43
C LYS A 191 6.36 -15.43 9.66
N THR A 192 6.69 -14.18 10.00
CA THR A 192 6.26 -13.01 9.21
C THR A 192 6.90 -13.06 7.82
N LEU A 193 6.07 -13.23 6.79
CA LEU A 193 6.50 -13.19 5.38
C LEU A 193 6.54 -11.74 4.87
N TRP A 194 5.59 -10.92 5.32
CA TRP A 194 5.48 -9.52 4.93
C TRP A 194 4.73 -8.71 5.98
N SER A 195 5.10 -7.44 6.15
CA SER A 195 4.36 -6.50 7.01
C SER A 195 4.55 -5.05 6.55
N HIS A 196 3.47 -4.32 6.37
CA HIS A 196 3.49 -2.89 6.04
C HIS A 196 2.14 -2.21 6.31
N PHE A 197 2.13 -0.92 6.65
CA PHE A 197 0.93 -0.11 6.87
C PHE A 197 -0.16 -0.78 7.74
N GLY A 198 0.23 -1.39 8.87
CA GLY A 198 -0.71 -2.06 9.77
C GLY A 198 -1.30 -3.37 9.24
N ARG A 199 -0.79 -3.89 8.12
CA ARG A 199 -1.10 -5.20 7.56
C ARG A 199 0.09 -6.14 7.70
N ALA A 200 -0.18 -7.43 7.86
CA ALA A 200 0.83 -8.49 7.83
C ALA A 200 0.35 -9.73 7.10
N VAL A 201 1.32 -10.50 6.62
CA VAL A 201 1.16 -11.86 6.09
C VAL A 201 2.08 -12.74 6.91
N ILE A 202 1.51 -13.68 7.66
CA ILE A 202 2.23 -14.54 8.60
C ILE A 202 1.99 -15.98 8.22
N GLN A 203 3.06 -16.72 7.98
CA GLN A 203 3.06 -18.15 7.81
C GLN A 203 2.87 -18.80 9.19
N LEU A 204 1.77 -19.53 9.38
CA LEU A 204 1.43 -20.17 10.65
C LEU A 204 2.01 -21.59 10.75
N ASP A 205 2.11 -22.29 9.62
CA ASP A 205 2.79 -23.59 9.51
C ASP A 205 3.33 -23.81 8.08
N GLU A 206 3.67 -25.04 7.70
CA GLU A 206 4.17 -25.38 6.36
C GLU A 206 3.17 -25.13 5.21
N ARG A 207 1.88 -24.96 5.52
CA ARG A 207 0.77 -24.96 4.54
C ARG A 207 -0.17 -23.77 4.66
N ILE A 208 -0.22 -23.08 5.79
CA ILE A 208 -1.23 -22.09 6.13
C ILE A 208 -0.57 -20.74 6.37
N VAL A 209 -1.14 -19.72 5.74
CA VAL A 209 -0.80 -18.32 5.92
C VAL A 209 -2.04 -17.57 6.37
N VAL A 210 -1.86 -16.57 7.23
CA VAL A 210 -2.88 -15.60 7.60
C VAL A 210 -2.49 -14.20 7.15
N LYS A 211 -3.40 -13.52 6.43
CA LYS A 211 -3.33 -12.09 6.13
C LYS A 211 -4.13 -11.34 7.20
N ILE A 212 -3.49 -10.37 7.87
CA ILE A 212 -4.01 -9.63 9.02
C ILE A 212 -4.06 -8.14 8.70
N GLY A 213 -5.14 -7.45 9.05
CA GLY A 213 -5.28 -6.00 8.86
C GLY A 213 -6.69 -5.50 9.17
N ASP A 214 -6.84 -4.19 9.32
CA ASP A 214 -8.11 -3.58 9.75
C ASP A 214 -9.14 -3.49 8.61
N ASP A 215 -8.69 -3.27 7.37
CA ASP A 215 -9.56 -3.07 6.19
C ASP A 215 -9.23 -4.08 5.06
N ILE A 216 -9.14 -5.37 5.39
CA ILE A 216 -8.94 -6.42 4.37
C ILE A 216 -10.28 -6.75 3.71
N SER A 217 -10.39 -6.49 2.41
CA SER A 217 -11.54 -6.92 1.62
C SER A 217 -11.58 -8.45 1.48
N PRO A 218 -12.76 -9.11 1.64
CA PRO A 218 -12.94 -10.52 1.30
C PRO A 218 -12.70 -10.89 -0.17
N THR A 219 -12.58 -9.90 -1.08
CA THR A 219 -12.40 -10.07 -2.52
C THR A 219 -11.33 -11.10 -2.90
N ASP A 220 -10.21 -11.13 -2.18
CA ASP A 220 -9.13 -12.08 -2.42
C ASP A 220 -9.62 -13.54 -2.25
N ALA A 221 -10.24 -13.82 -1.10
CA ALA A 221 -10.79 -15.14 -0.80
C ALA A 221 -11.96 -15.52 -1.70
N ASP A 222 -12.85 -14.57 -2.01
CA ASP A 222 -14.00 -14.83 -2.88
C ASP A 222 -13.55 -15.16 -4.32
N THR A 223 -12.54 -14.44 -4.84
CA THR A 223 -12.01 -14.68 -6.19
C THR A 223 -11.21 -15.97 -6.27
N THR A 224 -10.34 -16.24 -5.30
CA THR A 224 -9.60 -17.50 -5.28
C THR A 224 -10.53 -18.70 -5.11
N ALA A 225 -11.58 -18.60 -4.29
CA ALA A 225 -12.62 -19.65 -4.20
C ALA A 225 -13.28 -19.91 -5.56
N HIS A 226 -13.62 -18.85 -6.31
CA HIS A 226 -14.18 -18.97 -7.65
C HIS A 226 -13.22 -19.63 -8.64
N ILE A 227 -11.93 -19.29 -8.60
CA ILE A 227 -10.90 -19.94 -9.41
C ILE A 227 -10.85 -21.43 -9.10
N PHE A 228 -10.72 -21.82 -7.82
CA PHE A 228 -10.65 -23.23 -7.40
C PHE A 228 -11.91 -24.03 -7.76
N LYS A 229 -13.08 -23.38 -7.78
CA LYS A 229 -14.32 -24.01 -8.21
C LYS A 229 -14.33 -24.39 -9.70
N HIS A 230 -13.62 -23.63 -10.54
CA HIS A 230 -13.71 -23.74 -11.99
C HIS A 230 -12.41 -24.19 -12.68
N SER A 231 -11.28 -24.22 -11.99
CA SER A 231 -9.99 -24.60 -12.55
C SER A 231 -9.04 -25.14 -11.48
N SER A 232 -8.35 -26.24 -11.81
CA SER A 232 -7.19 -26.76 -11.08
C SER A 232 -5.86 -26.23 -11.61
N ASP A 233 -5.89 -25.51 -12.73
CA ASP A 233 -4.72 -25.19 -13.53
C ASP A 233 -4.21 -23.75 -13.34
N ILE A 234 -4.98 -22.93 -12.65
CA ILE A 234 -4.59 -21.55 -12.32
C ILE A 234 -4.02 -21.57 -10.91
N PRO A 235 -2.71 -21.36 -10.74
CA PRO A 235 -2.08 -21.49 -9.45
C PRO A 235 -2.37 -20.24 -8.60
N ALA A 236 -3.17 -20.41 -7.55
CA ALA A 236 -3.56 -19.36 -6.60
C ALA A 236 -3.64 -19.94 -5.18
N PRO A 237 -3.56 -19.11 -4.12
CA PRO A 237 -3.84 -19.56 -2.75
C PRO A 237 -5.26 -20.11 -2.64
N ARG A 238 -5.44 -21.28 -2.03
CA ARG A 238 -6.78 -21.75 -1.67
C ARG A 238 -7.25 -21.00 -0.43
N PRO A 239 -8.44 -20.37 -0.44
CA PRO A 239 -8.97 -19.72 0.74
C PRO A 239 -9.36 -20.77 1.78
N LEU A 240 -9.00 -20.52 3.03
CA LEU A 240 -9.25 -21.40 4.18
C LEU A 240 -10.20 -20.78 5.21
N GLY A 241 -10.78 -19.62 4.91
CA GLY A 241 -11.79 -18.96 5.73
C GLY A 241 -11.37 -17.57 6.20
N ILE A 242 -12.34 -16.84 6.78
CA ILE A 242 -12.14 -15.47 7.23
C ILE A 242 -12.84 -15.29 8.58
N MET A 243 -12.12 -14.66 9.51
CA MET A 243 -12.64 -14.28 10.81
C MET A 243 -12.31 -12.81 11.10
N ALA A 244 -13.20 -12.15 11.83
CA ALA A 244 -12.97 -10.81 12.36
C ALA A 244 -12.90 -10.87 13.89
N ILE A 245 -11.94 -10.15 14.49
CA ILE A 245 -11.84 -9.95 15.94
C ILE A 245 -11.66 -8.45 16.17
N GLY A 246 -12.67 -7.80 16.75
CA GLY A 246 -12.76 -6.35 16.80
C GLY A 246 -12.73 -5.74 15.40
N LYS A 247 -11.78 -4.83 15.16
CA LYS A 247 -11.56 -4.21 13.84
C LYS A 247 -10.64 -5.00 12.92
N LYS A 248 -9.99 -6.06 13.42
CA LYS A 248 -8.99 -6.82 12.64
C LYS A 248 -9.64 -7.98 11.91
N MET A 249 -9.31 -8.07 10.62
CA MET A 249 -9.64 -9.20 9.76
C MET A 249 -8.46 -10.17 9.70
N TYR A 250 -8.78 -11.46 9.74
CA TYR A 250 -7.84 -12.58 9.64
C TYR A 250 -8.32 -13.48 8.50
N MET A 251 -7.64 -13.41 7.38
CA MET A 251 -7.94 -14.20 6.19
C MET A 251 -6.92 -15.32 6.07
N PHE A 252 -7.38 -16.56 6.21
CA PHE A 252 -6.56 -17.76 6.14
C PHE A 252 -6.55 -18.29 4.71
N MET A 253 -5.38 -18.72 4.24
CA MET A 253 -5.19 -19.26 2.90
C MET A 253 -4.01 -20.24 2.88
N THR A 254 -3.91 -21.06 1.83
CA THR A 254 -2.74 -21.94 1.67
C THR A 254 -1.49 -21.14 1.29
N LEU A 255 -0.34 -21.53 1.84
CA LEU A 255 0.96 -21.04 1.44
C LEU A 255 1.25 -21.43 -0.02
N VAL A 256 1.57 -20.43 -0.85
CA VAL A 256 2.16 -20.66 -2.17
C VAL A 256 3.68 -20.76 -2.03
N GLN A 257 4.26 -21.87 -2.46
CA GLN A 257 5.68 -22.16 -2.30
C GLN A 257 6.54 -21.32 -3.25
N GLY A 258 7.77 -21.01 -2.85
CA GLY A 258 8.76 -20.30 -3.68
C GLY A 258 9.08 -18.90 -3.19
N ASP A 259 9.81 -18.16 -4.03
CA ASP A 259 10.23 -16.79 -3.78
C ASP A 259 9.37 -15.81 -4.60
N PRO A 260 9.07 -14.61 -4.09
CA PRO A 260 8.47 -13.55 -4.88
C PRO A 260 9.36 -13.16 -6.07
N LEU A 261 8.77 -13.05 -7.25
CA LEU A 261 9.49 -12.83 -8.50
C LEU A 261 10.31 -11.53 -8.46
N ASP A 262 9.82 -10.47 -7.80
CA ASP A 262 10.58 -9.21 -7.67
C ASP A 262 11.94 -9.38 -6.99
N LYS A 263 12.11 -10.39 -6.13
CA LYS A 263 13.37 -10.67 -5.44
C LYS A 263 14.39 -11.37 -6.32
N VAL A 264 13.94 -12.28 -7.17
CA VAL A 264 14.82 -13.06 -8.03
C VAL A 264 14.98 -12.44 -9.42
N TRP A 265 14.05 -11.59 -9.87
CA TRP A 265 14.04 -10.98 -11.20
C TRP A 265 15.38 -10.37 -11.65
N PRO A 266 16.12 -9.61 -10.80
CA PRO A 266 17.40 -9.01 -11.21
C PRO A 266 18.51 -10.03 -11.53
N SER A 267 18.39 -11.28 -11.07
CA SER A 267 19.40 -12.34 -11.32
C SER A 267 19.00 -13.31 -12.43
N LEU A 268 17.82 -13.13 -13.03
CA LEU A 268 17.34 -13.99 -14.11
C LEU A 268 17.96 -13.60 -15.45
N SER A 269 18.29 -14.61 -16.25
CA SER A 269 18.62 -14.47 -17.66
C SER A 269 17.38 -14.08 -18.48
N ASP A 270 17.59 -13.57 -19.69
CA ASP A 270 16.48 -13.22 -20.58
C ASP A 270 15.65 -14.44 -20.98
N ASP A 271 16.28 -15.61 -21.14
CA ASP A 271 15.58 -16.87 -21.43
C ASP A 271 14.66 -17.29 -20.27
N GLU A 272 15.09 -17.09 -19.02
CA GLU A 272 14.28 -17.37 -17.83
C GLU A 272 13.11 -16.38 -17.72
N LYS A 273 13.34 -15.09 -17.99
CA LYS A 273 12.28 -14.08 -18.02
C LYS A 273 11.26 -14.37 -19.14
N ILE A 274 11.73 -14.83 -20.30
CA ILE A 274 10.87 -15.31 -21.41
C ILE A 274 10.06 -16.52 -20.97
N SER A 275 10.68 -17.50 -20.30
CA SER A 275 9.98 -18.68 -19.77
C SER A 275 8.85 -18.30 -18.81
N ILE A 276 9.12 -17.38 -17.87
CA ILE A 276 8.09 -16.88 -16.95
C ILE A 276 6.96 -16.18 -17.70
N ARG A 277 7.28 -15.31 -18.68
CA ARG A 277 6.27 -14.65 -19.53
C ARG A 277 5.38 -15.68 -20.21
N ASP A 278 5.96 -16.71 -20.81
CA ASP A 278 5.22 -17.72 -21.56
C ASP A 278 4.33 -18.59 -20.64
N GLN A 279 4.77 -18.87 -19.41
CA GLN A 279 3.94 -19.52 -18.39
C GLN A 279 2.75 -18.63 -17.97
N LEU A 280 3.01 -17.35 -17.72
CA LEU A 280 1.97 -16.37 -17.38
C LEU A 280 0.97 -16.16 -18.52
N ASP A 281 1.42 -16.20 -19.78
CA ASP A 281 0.54 -16.16 -20.95
C ASP A 281 -0.52 -17.28 -20.89
N VAL A 282 -0.10 -18.50 -20.54
CA VAL A 282 -1.00 -19.65 -20.38
C VAL A 282 -1.94 -19.44 -19.20
N ILE A 283 -1.42 -19.04 -18.04
CA ILE A 283 -2.20 -18.83 -16.81
C ILE A 283 -3.29 -17.77 -17.03
N LEU A 284 -2.94 -16.61 -17.60
CA LEU A 284 -3.89 -15.51 -17.82
C LEU A 284 -4.92 -15.84 -18.90
N LYS A 285 -4.54 -16.60 -19.94
CA LYS A 285 -5.50 -17.09 -20.93
C LYS A 285 -6.54 -18.00 -20.29
N LYS A 286 -6.13 -18.88 -19.37
CA LYS A 286 -7.05 -19.74 -18.60
C LYS A 286 -7.92 -18.91 -17.66
N LEU A 287 -7.34 -17.95 -16.94
CA LEU A 287 -8.07 -17.04 -16.06
C LEU A 287 -9.21 -16.32 -16.80
N ARG A 288 -8.92 -15.75 -17.97
CA ARG A 288 -9.91 -15.06 -18.80
C ARG A 288 -11.00 -15.97 -19.38
N GLY A 289 -10.73 -17.27 -19.44
CA GLY A 289 -11.67 -18.28 -19.90
C GLY A 289 -12.63 -18.77 -18.81
N LEU A 290 -12.43 -18.38 -17.54
CA LEU A 290 -13.34 -18.74 -16.46
C LEU A 290 -14.71 -18.07 -16.66
N PRO A 291 -15.82 -18.73 -16.24
CA PRO A 291 -17.11 -18.06 -16.17
C PRO A 291 -17.03 -16.87 -15.21
N LEU A 292 -17.80 -15.82 -15.48
CA LEU A 292 -17.87 -14.68 -14.58
C LEU A 292 -18.65 -15.08 -13.30
N PRO A 293 -18.22 -14.64 -12.10
CA PRO A 293 -18.89 -14.96 -10.84
C PRO A 293 -20.26 -14.26 -10.71
N SER A 294 -20.48 -13.19 -11.48
CA SER A 294 -21.68 -12.37 -11.45
C SER A 294 -21.90 -11.69 -12.81
N GLN A 295 -23.11 -11.18 -13.04
CA GLN A 295 -23.41 -10.27 -14.14
C GLN A 295 -22.81 -8.86 -13.94
N TYR A 296 -22.44 -8.53 -12.70
CA TYR A 296 -21.84 -7.23 -12.36
C TYR A 296 -20.32 -7.28 -12.44
N LEU A 297 -19.72 -6.18 -12.88
CA LEU A 297 -18.28 -5.95 -12.90
C LEU A 297 -17.73 -5.77 -11.48
N GLY A 298 -16.45 -6.07 -11.32
CA GLY A 298 -15.72 -5.98 -10.06
C GLY A 298 -15.46 -7.32 -9.40
N GLY A 299 -14.94 -7.27 -8.18
CA GLY A 299 -14.64 -8.44 -7.36
C GLY A 299 -15.35 -8.41 -6.01
N GLY A 300 -15.34 -9.56 -5.32
CA GLY A 300 -16.02 -9.75 -4.03
C GLY A 300 -17.49 -10.14 -4.16
N ASP A 301 -18.11 -10.42 -3.02
CA ASP A 301 -19.54 -10.72 -2.90
C ASP A 301 -20.20 -9.79 -1.85
N PRO A 302 -20.98 -8.79 -2.27
CA PRO A 302 -21.39 -8.53 -3.65
C PRO A 302 -20.28 -7.81 -4.47
N PRO A 303 -20.26 -7.92 -5.82
CA PRO A 303 -19.18 -7.35 -6.64
C PRO A 303 -19.08 -5.82 -6.59
N GLN A 304 -17.86 -5.33 -6.41
CA GLN A 304 -17.52 -3.90 -6.47
C GLN A 304 -16.30 -3.67 -7.36
N CYS A 305 -16.36 -2.63 -8.19
CA CYS A 305 -15.22 -2.20 -8.98
C CYS A 305 -14.27 -1.39 -8.11
N ILE A 306 -12.98 -1.76 -8.13
CA ILE A 306 -11.92 -1.07 -7.40
C ILE A 306 -10.95 -0.46 -8.41
N ASP A 307 -10.67 0.83 -8.24
CA ASP A 307 -9.65 1.53 -9.01
C ASP A 307 -8.66 2.22 -8.07
N CYS A 308 -7.50 1.60 -7.89
CA CYS A 308 -6.39 2.15 -7.15
C CYS A 308 -5.44 2.91 -8.10
N ARG A 309 -5.39 4.23 -7.93
CA ARG A 309 -4.42 5.14 -8.58
C ARG A 309 -3.56 5.78 -7.49
N MET A 310 -3.64 7.10 -7.28
CA MET A 310 -3.10 7.75 -6.08
C MET A 310 -3.88 7.37 -4.81
N PHE A 311 -5.19 7.20 -4.95
CA PHE A 311 -6.09 6.77 -3.87
C PHE A 311 -6.95 5.59 -4.35
N LYS A 312 -7.32 4.72 -3.43
CA LYS A 312 -8.27 3.64 -3.68
C LYS A 312 -9.67 4.25 -3.86
N ARG A 313 -10.35 3.88 -4.94
CA ARG A 313 -11.77 4.18 -5.18
C ARG A 313 -12.54 2.90 -5.35
N GLU A 314 -13.78 2.92 -4.89
CA GLU A 314 -14.70 1.80 -4.96
C GLU A 314 -16.02 2.28 -5.55
N SER A 315 -16.62 1.49 -6.42
CA SER A 315 -17.94 1.80 -6.97
C SER A 315 -18.99 1.77 -5.86
N SER A 316 -19.78 2.85 -5.75
CA SER A 316 -20.88 2.94 -4.79
C SER A 316 -22.10 2.09 -5.16
N THR A 317 -22.16 1.61 -6.40
CA THR A 317 -23.25 0.79 -6.94
C THR A 317 -22.67 -0.36 -7.76
N HIS A 318 -23.47 -1.39 -8.02
CA HIS A 318 -23.11 -2.42 -8.99
C HIS A 318 -23.07 -1.86 -10.40
N LEU A 319 -22.10 -2.31 -11.19
CA LEU A 319 -21.92 -1.90 -12.57
C LEU A 319 -22.16 -3.11 -13.48
N GLU A 320 -23.05 -3.00 -14.45
CA GLU A 320 -23.49 -4.08 -15.36
C GLU A 320 -22.75 -4.09 -16.69
N ASN A 321 -22.12 -2.98 -17.05
CA ASN A 321 -21.49 -2.81 -18.35
C ASN A 321 -20.33 -1.82 -18.31
N GLU A 322 -19.57 -1.82 -19.39
CA GLU A 322 -18.39 -0.97 -19.53
C GLU A 322 -18.71 0.52 -19.57
N ALA A 323 -19.87 0.95 -20.06
CA ALA A 323 -20.26 2.36 -20.02
C ALA A 323 -20.39 2.87 -18.57
N GLN A 324 -20.99 2.07 -17.69
CA GLN A 324 -21.05 2.37 -16.26
C GLN A 324 -19.66 2.32 -15.59
N PHE A 325 -18.79 1.38 -16.02
CA PHE A 325 -17.40 1.35 -15.57
C PHE A 325 -16.62 2.60 -15.99
N ASN A 326 -16.76 3.06 -17.23
CA ASN A 326 -16.16 4.30 -17.72
C ASN A 326 -16.66 5.52 -16.93
N ALA A 327 -17.97 5.57 -16.65
CA ALA A 327 -18.53 6.60 -15.77
C ALA A 327 -17.92 6.56 -14.36
N PHE A 328 -17.70 5.35 -13.81
CA PHE A 328 -17.00 5.16 -12.55
C PHE A 328 -15.55 5.64 -12.60
N LEU A 329 -14.78 5.35 -13.66
CA LEU A 329 -13.40 5.81 -13.79
C LEU A 329 -13.28 7.35 -13.80
N LEU A 330 -14.31 8.02 -14.34
CA LEU A 330 -14.48 9.48 -14.37
C LEU A 330 -15.14 10.04 -13.09
N SER A 331 -15.63 9.17 -12.22
CA SER A 331 -16.14 9.51 -10.89
C SER A 331 -14.99 9.41 -9.87
N GLY A 332 -14.70 10.51 -9.18
CA GLY A 332 -13.55 10.61 -8.28
C GLY A 332 -13.27 12.07 -7.99
N ASN A 333 -12.44 12.34 -6.97
CA ASN A 333 -12.13 13.66 -6.41
C ASN A 333 -11.86 14.71 -7.50
N ARG A 334 -12.93 15.30 -8.03
CA ARG A 334 -12.87 16.40 -8.98
C ARG A 334 -12.30 17.56 -8.20
N ARG A 335 -11.00 17.80 -8.38
CA ARG A 335 -10.47 19.13 -8.11
C ARG A 335 -11.32 20.07 -8.96
N GLU A 336 -11.91 21.07 -8.32
CA GLU A 336 -12.75 22.06 -9.00
C GLU A 336 -12.01 22.61 -10.23
N GLY A 337 -12.69 22.66 -11.39
CA GLY A 337 -12.11 23.12 -12.66
C GLY A 337 -11.48 22.02 -13.53
N ARG A 338 -11.62 20.74 -13.18
CA ARG A 338 -11.19 19.61 -14.02
C ARG A 338 -12.25 19.12 -15.02
N GLU A 339 -13.46 19.66 -14.99
CA GLU A 339 -14.59 19.27 -15.85
C GLU A 339 -14.24 19.28 -17.35
N PRO A 340 -13.57 20.30 -17.91
CA PRO A 340 -13.21 20.30 -19.33
C PRO A 340 -12.29 19.14 -19.73
N TYR A 341 -11.40 18.70 -18.83
CA TYR A 341 -10.49 17.57 -19.09
C TYR A 341 -11.24 16.24 -19.04
N VAL A 342 -12.20 16.11 -18.12
CA VAL A 342 -13.11 14.95 -18.05
C VAL A 342 -13.97 14.88 -19.32
N ASP A 343 -14.50 16.01 -19.80
CA ASP A 343 -15.27 16.06 -21.04
C ASP A 343 -14.41 15.76 -22.27
N PHE A 344 -13.15 16.19 -22.27
CA PHE A 344 -12.18 15.89 -23.32
C PHE A 344 -11.81 14.40 -23.41
N VAL A 345 -11.61 13.73 -22.26
CA VAL A 345 -11.22 12.31 -22.23
C VAL A 345 -12.39 11.34 -22.37
N ARG A 346 -13.60 11.73 -21.94
CA ARG A 346 -14.80 10.89 -22.04
C ARG A 346 -14.99 10.19 -23.40
N PRO A 347 -14.93 10.89 -24.56
CA PRO A 347 -15.10 10.23 -25.86
C PRO A 347 -13.95 9.30 -26.26
N MET A 348 -12.82 9.31 -25.53
CA MET A 348 -11.69 8.41 -25.77
C MET A 348 -11.87 7.06 -25.08
N LEU A 349 -12.71 6.98 -24.04
CA LEU A 349 -13.02 5.72 -23.35
C LEU A 349 -13.90 4.86 -24.23
N ARG A 350 -13.32 3.78 -24.75
CA ARG A 350 -14.02 2.83 -25.61
C ARG A 350 -15.01 2.01 -24.80
N GLU A 351 -16.02 1.52 -25.50
CA GLU A 351 -17.02 0.58 -24.99
C GLU A 351 -17.05 -0.66 -25.90
N GLY A 352 -17.56 -1.77 -25.38
CA GLY A 352 -17.73 -3.02 -26.12
C GLY A 352 -16.55 -3.99 -25.99
N ASN A 353 -15.64 -3.75 -25.04
CA ASN A 353 -14.64 -4.74 -24.66
C ASN A 353 -15.31 -5.94 -23.99
N ARG A 354 -14.69 -7.12 -24.15
CA ARG A 354 -15.14 -8.31 -23.42
C ARG A 354 -14.88 -8.12 -21.94
N ILE A 355 -15.83 -8.55 -21.11
CA ILE A 355 -15.65 -8.64 -19.66
C ILE A 355 -15.06 -10.01 -19.33
N VAL A 356 -13.93 -10.02 -18.65
CA VAL A 356 -13.16 -11.23 -18.31
C VAL A 356 -12.69 -11.15 -16.87
N MET A 357 -12.32 -12.30 -16.29
CA MET A 357 -11.63 -12.31 -15.00
C MET A 357 -10.22 -11.72 -15.15
N THR A 358 -9.86 -10.83 -14.23
CA THR A 358 -8.54 -10.19 -14.13
C THR A 358 -8.02 -10.29 -12.70
N HIS A 359 -6.70 -10.37 -12.54
CA HIS A 359 -6.01 -10.23 -11.26
C HIS A 359 -5.98 -8.77 -10.79
N GLY A 360 -5.76 -7.82 -11.72
CA GLY A 360 -5.85 -6.38 -11.43
C GLY A 360 -4.67 -5.78 -10.64
N ASP A 361 -3.68 -6.59 -10.25
CA ASP A 361 -2.42 -6.17 -9.61
C ASP A 361 -1.26 -7.11 -9.96
N LEU A 362 -1.16 -7.52 -11.23
CA LEU A 362 -0.14 -8.47 -11.69
C LEU A 362 1.26 -7.82 -11.76
N HIS A 363 1.91 -7.77 -10.61
CA HIS A 363 3.27 -7.26 -10.43
C HIS A 363 4.22 -8.38 -9.99
N PRO A 364 5.55 -8.28 -10.24
CA PRO A 364 6.52 -9.30 -9.84
C PRO A 364 6.47 -9.67 -8.34
N ARG A 365 6.11 -8.74 -7.46
CA ARG A 365 5.93 -9.02 -6.02
C ARG A 365 4.78 -10.00 -5.69
N ASN A 366 3.85 -10.16 -6.62
CA ASN A 366 2.63 -10.95 -6.48
C ASN A 366 2.70 -12.27 -7.30
N ILE A 367 3.87 -12.57 -7.88
CA ILE A 367 4.12 -13.80 -8.64
C ILE A 367 5.14 -14.62 -7.85
N MET A 368 4.79 -15.85 -7.51
CA MET A 368 5.68 -16.77 -6.82
C MET A 368 6.36 -17.69 -7.82
N VAL A 369 7.66 -17.95 -7.61
CA VAL A 369 8.45 -18.83 -8.46
C VAL A 369 9.34 -19.77 -7.66
N ILE A 370 9.62 -20.94 -8.22
CA ILE A 370 10.69 -21.83 -7.79
C ILE A 370 11.69 -21.95 -8.94
N LYS A 371 12.98 -21.89 -8.62
CA LYS A 371 14.07 -22.14 -9.56
C LYS A 371 14.87 -23.35 -9.09
N ASP A 372 14.91 -24.39 -9.91
CA ASP A 372 15.66 -25.62 -9.66
C ASP A 372 16.45 -26.05 -10.90
N GLN A 373 16.82 -27.33 -10.98
CA GLN A 373 17.59 -27.89 -12.11
C GLN A 373 16.77 -27.99 -13.41
N GLU A 374 15.44 -28.03 -13.32
CA GLU A 374 14.52 -28.11 -14.46
C GLU A 374 14.19 -26.73 -15.03
N GLY A 375 14.50 -25.67 -14.29
CA GLY A 375 14.38 -24.28 -14.72
C GLY A 375 13.62 -23.44 -13.71
N ILE A 376 13.01 -22.36 -14.19
CA ILE A 376 12.18 -21.49 -13.38
C ILE A 376 10.70 -21.76 -13.67
N GLN A 377 9.91 -21.96 -12.62
CA GLN A 377 8.49 -22.29 -12.69
C GLN A 377 7.66 -21.30 -11.87
N VAL A 378 6.56 -20.82 -12.43
CA VAL A 378 5.55 -20.02 -11.73
C VAL A 378 4.71 -20.96 -10.86
N THR A 379 4.79 -20.77 -9.56
CA THR A 379 4.11 -21.63 -8.57
C THR A 379 2.80 -21.03 -8.06
N GLY A 380 2.57 -19.72 -8.26
CA GLY A 380 1.28 -19.12 -8.02
C GLY A 380 1.23 -17.60 -8.14
N LEU A 381 0.01 -17.11 -8.31
CA LEU A 381 -0.33 -15.69 -8.26
C LEU A 381 -1.00 -15.41 -6.92
N ILE A 382 -0.55 -14.38 -6.21
CA ILE A 382 -1.02 -14.02 -4.86
C ILE A 382 -1.54 -12.58 -4.83
N ASP A 383 -2.21 -12.20 -3.74
CA ASP A 383 -2.76 -10.86 -3.53
C ASP A 383 -3.86 -10.47 -4.54
N TRP A 384 -4.97 -11.19 -4.47
CA TRP A 384 -6.13 -11.04 -5.37
C TRP A 384 -7.08 -9.91 -4.93
N GLU A 385 -6.63 -8.95 -4.11
CA GLU A 385 -7.51 -7.93 -3.52
C GLU A 385 -8.13 -6.95 -4.54
N TYR A 386 -7.51 -6.80 -5.71
CA TYR A 386 -8.00 -5.95 -6.83
C TYR A 386 -8.59 -6.76 -7.99
N SER A 387 -8.72 -8.07 -7.81
CA SER A 387 -9.22 -8.96 -8.84
C SER A 387 -10.73 -8.84 -9.05
N GLY A 388 -11.22 -9.40 -10.15
CA GLY A 388 -12.64 -9.39 -10.48
C GLY A 388 -12.92 -9.45 -11.97
N ALA A 389 -14.19 -9.27 -12.32
CA ALA A 389 -14.66 -9.18 -13.70
C ALA A 389 -14.52 -7.74 -14.22
N TYR A 390 -13.63 -7.51 -15.18
CA TYR A 390 -13.34 -6.19 -15.74
C TYR A 390 -13.21 -6.25 -17.27
N PRO A 391 -13.25 -5.10 -17.98
CA PRO A 391 -12.90 -5.04 -19.40
C PRO A 391 -11.52 -5.65 -19.66
N GLU A 392 -11.37 -6.39 -20.76
CA GLU A 392 -10.15 -7.16 -21.07
C GLU A 392 -8.85 -6.34 -21.15
N TYR A 393 -8.92 -5.02 -21.35
CA TYR A 393 -7.74 -4.15 -21.31
C TYR A 393 -7.22 -3.90 -19.88
N TRP A 394 -8.05 -4.11 -18.86
CA TRP A 394 -7.79 -3.66 -17.49
C TRP A 394 -6.54 -4.32 -16.90
N GLU A 395 -6.34 -5.62 -17.13
CA GLU A 395 -5.13 -6.33 -16.67
C GLU A 395 -3.85 -5.69 -17.22
N PHE A 396 -3.83 -5.36 -18.51
CA PHE A 396 -2.67 -4.76 -19.17
C PHE A 396 -2.37 -3.37 -18.60
N VAL A 397 -3.40 -2.55 -18.43
CA VAL A 397 -3.28 -1.21 -17.84
C VAL A 397 -2.75 -1.29 -16.41
N LYS A 398 -3.33 -2.16 -15.57
CA LYS A 398 -2.94 -2.28 -14.16
C LYS A 398 -1.57 -2.90 -13.94
N SER A 399 -1.14 -3.84 -14.80
CA SER A 399 0.22 -4.38 -14.78
C SER A 399 1.31 -3.32 -15.01
N LEU A 400 0.93 -2.16 -15.59
CA LEU A 400 1.83 -1.05 -15.89
C LEU A 400 1.74 0.11 -14.88
N ASN A 401 0.87 0.05 -13.87
CA ASN A 401 0.65 1.16 -12.94
C ASN A 401 1.88 1.52 -12.11
N THR A 402 2.77 0.57 -11.83
CA THR A 402 4.01 0.82 -11.07
C THR A 402 5.22 1.14 -11.96
N MET A 403 5.04 1.29 -13.27
CA MET A 403 6.12 1.63 -14.19
C MET A 403 6.76 3.00 -13.92
N PHE A 404 6.09 3.93 -13.21
CA PHE A 404 6.60 5.29 -13.02
C PHE A 404 6.77 5.70 -11.54
N PRO A 405 7.91 6.30 -11.15
CA PRO A 405 9.15 6.37 -11.94
C PRO A 405 9.66 4.94 -12.19
N VAL A 406 10.23 4.67 -13.36
CA VAL A 406 10.83 3.36 -13.70
C VAL A 406 11.81 3.03 -12.58
N ARG A 407 11.36 2.27 -11.59
CA ARG A 407 12.23 1.70 -10.58
C ARG A 407 13.00 0.66 -11.37
N ALA A 408 14.30 0.92 -11.57
CA ALA A 408 15.21 0.19 -12.44
C ALA A 408 14.78 -1.28 -12.61
N GLY A 409 14.26 -1.61 -13.78
CA GLY A 409 13.70 -2.93 -14.07
C GLY A 409 13.16 -2.98 -15.49
N ASP A 410 13.30 -4.14 -16.11
CA ASP A 410 12.90 -4.46 -17.48
C ASP A 410 11.59 -5.27 -17.54
N TRP A 411 10.91 -5.48 -16.40
CA TRP A 411 9.65 -6.24 -16.28
C TRP A 411 8.61 -5.87 -17.35
N CYS A 412 8.46 -4.58 -17.66
CA CYS A 412 7.50 -4.11 -18.64
C CYS A 412 7.73 -4.66 -20.06
N PHE A 413 8.97 -5.03 -20.39
CA PHE A 413 9.34 -5.65 -21.66
C PHE A 413 9.04 -7.17 -21.70
N PHE A 414 8.76 -7.79 -20.55
CA PHE A 414 8.46 -9.22 -20.40
C PHE A 414 7.01 -9.47 -19.97
N LEU A 415 6.12 -8.50 -20.17
CA LEU A 415 4.71 -8.66 -19.89
C LEU A 415 4.05 -9.80 -20.73
N PRO A 416 3.15 -10.62 -20.14
CA PRO A 416 2.47 -11.73 -20.80
C PRO A 416 1.35 -11.26 -21.74
N GLN A 417 1.74 -10.60 -22.84
CA GLN A 417 0.81 -9.97 -23.79
C GLN A 417 -0.04 -10.97 -24.59
N LYS A 418 0.35 -12.24 -24.75
CA LYS A 418 -0.49 -13.22 -25.45
C LYS A 418 -1.64 -13.70 -24.57
N GLY A 419 -1.42 -13.76 -23.26
CA GLY A 419 -2.44 -14.12 -22.27
C GLY A 419 -3.36 -12.96 -21.93
N MET A 420 -2.79 -11.77 -21.72
CA MET A 420 -3.56 -10.59 -21.29
C MET A 420 -3.90 -9.58 -22.40
N GLY A 421 -3.45 -9.79 -23.63
CA GLY A 421 -3.58 -8.80 -24.69
C GLY A 421 -2.66 -7.59 -24.51
N ALA A 422 -2.61 -6.74 -25.53
CA ALA A 422 -1.81 -5.52 -25.54
C ALA A 422 -2.70 -4.31 -25.89
N TYR A 423 -2.81 -3.37 -24.95
CA TYR A 423 -3.78 -2.28 -24.99
C TYR A 423 -3.08 -0.93 -24.74
N PHE A 424 -2.16 -0.57 -25.63
CA PHE A 424 -1.32 0.62 -25.47
C PHE A 424 -2.11 1.93 -25.55
N ALA A 425 -3.18 1.98 -26.35
CA ALA A 425 -4.05 3.16 -26.44
C ALA A 425 -4.82 3.36 -25.14
N GLU A 426 -5.43 2.29 -24.62
CA GLU A 426 -6.16 2.28 -23.34
C GLU A 426 -5.22 2.62 -22.18
N PHE A 427 -3.98 2.11 -22.19
CA PHE A 427 -2.96 2.52 -21.22
C PHE A 427 -2.64 4.02 -21.30
N ALA A 428 -2.39 4.56 -22.50
CA ALA A 428 -2.13 5.99 -22.65
C ALA A 428 -3.30 6.86 -22.18
N ILE A 429 -4.54 6.43 -22.44
CA ILE A 429 -5.76 7.09 -21.97
C ILE A 429 -5.86 6.99 -20.44
N ASP A 430 -5.60 5.83 -19.83
CA ASP A 430 -5.62 5.65 -18.37
C ASP A 430 -4.56 6.52 -17.66
N ARG A 431 -3.37 6.65 -18.25
CA ARG A 431 -2.35 7.59 -17.77
C ARG A 431 -2.84 9.04 -17.81
N PHE A 432 -3.56 9.43 -18.87
CA PHE A 432 -4.17 10.75 -18.94
C PHE A 432 -5.29 10.92 -17.90
N LEU A 433 -6.13 9.89 -17.72
CA LEU A 433 -7.18 9.85 -16.69
C LEU A 433 -6.58 10.09 -15.31
N GLU A 434 -5.49 9.40 -14.96
CA GLU A 434 -4.83 9.59 -13.66
C GLU A 434 -4.52 11.07 -13.39
N HIS A 435 -3.97 11.80 -14.37
CA HIS A 435 -3.67 13.23 -14.21
C HIS A 435 -4.91 14.13 -14.09
N CYS A 436 -6.05 13.69 -14.64
CA CYS A 436 -7.29 14.45 -14.64
C CYS A 436 -8.14 14.21 -13.39
N VAL A 437 -8.14 12.99 -12.84
CA VAL A 437 -9.04 12.57 -11.75
C VAL A 437 -8.36 12.35 -10.39
N THR A 438 -7.03 12.55 -10.29
CA THR A 438 -6.27 12.52 -9.02
C THR A 438 -5.79 13.89 -8.53
#